data_AF-E9RJA6-F1
#
_entry.id   AF-E9RJA6-F1
#
_cell.length_a   1.000
_cell.length_b   1.000
_cell.length_c   1.000
_cell.angle_alpha   90.00
_cell.angle_beta   90.00
_cell.angle_gamma   90.00
#
_symmetry.space_group_name_H-M   'P 1'
#
loop_
_entity.id
_entity.type
_entity.pdbx_description
1 polymer ?
#
loop_
_entity_poly.entity_id
_entity_poly.type
_entity_poly.pdbx_seq_one_letter_code
_entity_poly.pdbx_strand_id
1 'polypeptide(L)'
;MVSSYLKAHPAYQYARDVVEGKLTAGKYVKKACCKFISDVHNPDCEFFIDEDELKKIDGLTKLINMATGLKAGTPTHDALAPFQWFFLVNALCWKYKQNPIKRRYEKSVLLIGRKSGKSFLVALIFILLLLIEPEYSEFYSVAPDKELSSIVKKEVEQTITASHPSIQKQFQITRSEVRCLLTKSKFIPLANSENRMDGKHSLIAVA
;
A
#
# COMPACT_ATOMS: atom_id res chain seq x y z
N MET A 1 -24.01 9.51 1.90
CA MET A 1 -23.59 9.92 3.26
C MET A 1 -22.38 9.07 3.65
N VAL A 2 -21.31 9.66 4.18
CA VAL A 2 -20.09 8.91 4.57
C VAL A 2 -20.44 7.90 5.68
N SER A 3 -20.09 6.64 5.49
CA SER A 3 -20.41 5.56 6.42
C SER A 3 -19.77 5.74 7.79
N SER A 4 -20.36 5.12 8.82
CA SER A 4 -19.78 5.06 10.16
C SER A 4 -18.44 4.33 10.18
N TYR A 5 -18.30 3.29 9.36
CA TYR A 5 -17.07 2.50 9.23
C TYR A 5 -15.91 3.35 8.73
N LEU A 6 -16.08 4.05 7.60
CA LEU A 6 -15.04 4.92 7.05
C LEU A 6 -14.72 6.07 8.02
N LYS A 7 -15.73 6.66 8.67
CA LYS A 7 -15.50 7.70 9.68
C LYS A 7 -14.63 7.20 10.82
N ALA A 8 -14.82 5.96 11.30
CA ALA A 8 -14.03 5.39 12.38
C ALA A 8 -12.60 4.99 11.96
N HIS A 9 -12.36 4.79 10.67
CA HIS A 9 -11.09 4.28 10.16
C HIS A 9 -9.91 5.27 10.40
N PRO A 10 -8.70 4.78 10.77
CA PRO A 10 -7.54 5.63 11.07
C PRO A 10 -7.18 6.64 9.98
N ALA A 11 -7.36 6.28 8.70
CA ALA A 11 -7.13 7.17 7.56
C ALA A 11 -8.04 8.42 7.59
N TYR A 12 -9.33 8.24 7.88
CA TYR A 12 -10.28 9.35 7.98
C TYR A 12 -9.99 10.21 9.19
N GLN A 13 -9.73 9.58 10.35
CA GLN A 13 -9.36 10.28 11.58
C GLN A 13 -8.12 11.14 11.38
N TYR A 14 -7.07 10.60 10.74
CA TYR A 14 -5.87 11.35 10.39
C TYR A 14 -6.18 12.56 9.50
N ALA A 15 -6.96 12.37 8.44
CA ALA A 15 -7.31 13.45 7.53
C ALA A 15 -8.09 14.56 8.26
N ARG A 16 -9.07 14.19 9.09
CA ARG A 16 -9.85 15.12 9.89
C ARG A 16 -8.97 15.90 10.86
N ASP A 17 -8.12 15.21 11.64
CA ASP A 17 -7.28 15.84 12.65
C ASP A 17 -6.24 16.79 12.04
N VAL A 18 -5.75 16.50 10.83
CA VAL A 18 -4.89 17.41 10.05
C VAL A 18 -5.65 18.66 9.59
N VAL A 19 -6.89 18.49 9.09
CA VAL A 19 -7.74 19.59 8.60
C VAL A 19 -8.17 20.50 9.74
N GLU A 20 -8.52 19.94 10.89
CA GLU A 20 -8.90 20.66 12.12
C GLU A 20 -7.69 21.30 12.83
N GLY A 21 -6.46 21.06 12.37
CA GLY A 21 -5.25 21.62 12.96
C GLY A 21 -4.80 20.95 14.27
N LYS A 22 -5.42 19.83 14.67
CA LYS A 22 -5.00 19.00 15.82
C LYS A 22 -3.65 18.34 15.57
N LEU A 23 -3.39 17.94 14.33
CA LEU A 23 -2.12 17.35 13.91
C LEU A 23 -1.38 18.30 12.96
N THR A 24 -0.14 18.63 13.31
CA THR A 24 0.71 19.49 12.46
C THR A 24 1.23 18.68 11.26
N ALA A 25 0.89 19.14 10.06
CA ALA A 25 1.35 18.53 8.82
C ALA A 25 1.82 19.60 7.81
N GLY A 26 2.71 19.20 6.90
CA GLY A 26 3.20 20.08 5.84
C GLY A 26 2.10 20.53 4.87
N LYS A 27 2.36 21.62 4.13
CA LYS A 27 1.41 22.25 3.21
C LYS A 27 0.71 21.27 2.26
N TYR A 28 1.48 20.37 1.64
CA TYR A 28 0.93 19.41 0.66
C TYR A 28 0.13 18.28 1.31
N VAL A 29 0.53 17.84 2.50
CA VAL A 29 -0.23 16.84 3.28
C VAL A 29 -1.58 17.43 3.71
N LYS A 30 -1.59 18.66 4.23
CA LYS A 30 -2.83 19.38 4.56
C LYS A 30 -3.76 19.47 3.35
N LYS A 31 -3.24 19.85 2.18
CA LYS A 31 -4.04 19.89 0.93
C LYS A 31 -4.63 18.52 0.57
N ALA A 32 -3.86 17.44 0.69
CA ALA A 32 -4.35 16.09 0.43
C ALA A 32 -5.45 15.68 1.42
N CYS A 33 -5.29 15.97 2.71
CA CYS A 33 -6.30 15.71 3.73
C CYS A 33 -7.58 16.55 3.53
N CYS A 34 -7.46 17.85 3.21
CA CYS A 34 -8.61 18.69 2.86
C CYS A 34 -9.36 18.12 1.66
N LYS A 35 -8.63 17.73 0.61
CA LYS A 35 -9.22 17.14 -0.59
C LYS A 35 -9.92 15.81 -0.29
N PHE A 36 -9.28 14.95 0.49
CA PHE A 36 -9.89 13.68 0.92
C PHE A 36 -11.22 13.92 1.63
N ILE A 37 -11.26 14.80 2.63
CA ILE A 37 -12.50 15.12 3.38
C ILE A 37 -13.55 15.74 2.46
N SER A 38 -13.16 16.70 1.60
CA SER A 38 -14.07 17.33 0.65
C SER A 38 -14.68 16.31 -0.32
N ASP A 39 -13.86 15.41 -0.87
CA ASP A 39 -14.29 14.46 -1.89
C ASP A 39 -15.22 13.38 -1.29
N VAL A 40 -14.96 12.88 -0.07
CA VAL A 40 -15.84 11.86 0.55
C VAL A 40 -17.21 12.40 0.94
N HIS A 41 -17.31 13.68 1.27
CA HIS A 41 -18.58 14.33 1.62
C HIS A 41 -19.31 14.94 0.42
N ASN A 42 -18.69 15.00 -0.75
CA ASN A 42 -19.29 15.53 -1.97
C ASN A 42 -20.14 14.45 -2.68
N PRO A 43 -21.49 14.57 -2.72
CA PRO A 43 -22.35 13.62 -3.41
C PRO A 43 -22.03 13.50 -4.91
N ASP A 44 -21.61 14.60 -5.53
CA ASP A 44 -21.31 14.72 -6.96
C ASP A 44 -19.87 14.33 -7.31
N CYS A 45 -19.06 13.89 -6.34
CA CYS A 45 -17.71 13.43 -6.62
C CYS A 45 -17.73 12.25 -7.60
N GLU A 46 -16.92 12.27 -8.66
CA GLU A 46 -16.82 11.17 -9.62
C GLU A 46 -16.16 9.91 -9.03
N PHE A 47 -15.56 10.06 -7.85
CA PHE A 47 -14.81 9.02 -7.15
C PHE A 47 -15.51 8.61 -5.87
N PHE A 48 -15.23 7.40 -5.41
CA PHE A 48 -15.66 6.91 -4.11
C PHE A 48 -14.57 6.05 -3.48
N ILE A 49 -14.65 5.85 -2.17
CA ILE A 49 -13.82 4.86 -1.46
C ILE A 49 -14.57 3.54 -1.50
N ASP A 50 -13.95 2.53 -2.09
CA ASP A 50 -14.44 1.16 -2.06
C ASP A 50 -14.23 0.57 -0.65
N GLU A 51 -15.32 0.53 0.13
CA GLU A 51 -15.28 0.04 1.50
C GLU A 51 -15.08 -1.47 1.61
N ASP A 52 -15.43 -2.23 0.57
CA ASP A 52 -15.21 -3.68 0.57
C ASP A 52 -13.73 -3.98 0.32
N GLU A 53 -13.08 -3.20 -0.55
CA GLU A 53 -11.61 -3.22 -0.68
C GLU A 53 -10.93 -2.79 0.62
N LEU A 54 -11.44 -1.74 1.29
CA LEU A 54 -10.90 -1.29 2.57
C LEU A 54 -10.99 -2.37 3.65
N LYS A 55 -12.15 -3.02 3.80
CA LYS A 55 -12.35 -4.13 4.74
C LYS A 55 -11.44 -5.32 4.44
N LYS A 56 -11.20 -5.61 3.15
CA LYS A 56 -10.26 -6.64 2.74
C LYS A 56 -8.83 -6.29 3.18
N ILE A 57 -8.40 -5.05 2.97
CA ILE A 57 -7.08 -4.57 3.42
C ILE A 57 -6.97 -4.61 4.95
N ASP A 58 -8.01 -4.21 5.69
CA ASP A 58 -8.07 -4.33 7.15
C ASP A 58 -7.94 -5.79 7.61
N GLY A 59 -8.63 -6.72 6.93
CA GLY A 59 -8.52 -8.15 7.21
C GLY A 59 -7.11 -8.70 6.94
N LEU A 60 -6.51 -8.33 5.81
CA LEU A 60 -5.15 -8.77 5.44
C LEU A 60 -4.10 -8.22 6.41
N THR A 61 -4.19 -6.93 6.78
CA THR A 61 -3.23 -6.30 7.70
C THR A 61 -3.29 -6.88 9.13
N LYS A 62 -4.41 -7.51 9.52
CA LYS A 62 -4.50 -8.28 10.78
C LYS A 62 -3.78 -9.62 10.73
N LEU A 63 -3.54 -10.16 9.53
CA LEU A 63 -2.85 -11.43 9.32
C LEU A 63 -1.37 -11.24 8.95
N ILE A 64 -1.02 -10.08 8.44
CA ILE A 64 0.35 -9.69 8.13
C ILE A 64 0.98 -9.09 9.38
N ASN A 65 2.14 -9.58 9.79
CA ASN A 65 2.84 -9.11 10.99
C ASN A 65 4.08 -8.28 10.63
N MET A 66 4.46 -7.37 11.53
CA MET A 66 5.75 -6.71 11.49
C MET A 66 6.88 -7.74 11.65
N ALA A 67 7.79 -7.82 10.67
CA ALA A 67 8.93 -8.76 10.75
C ALA A 67 10.02 -8.30 11.72
N THR A 68 10.26 -7.00 11.80
CA THR A 68 11.40 -6.41 12.50
C THR A 68 11.02 -5.13 13.26
N GLY A 69 11.95 -4.62 14.06
CA GLY A 69 11.78 -3.39 14.83
C GLY A 69 11.06 -3.60 16.17
N LEU A 70 10.78 -2.49 16.86
CA LEU A 70 10.20 -2.51 18.22
C LEU A 70 8.81 -3.15 18.29
N LYS A 71 8.10 -3.22 17.15
CA LYS A 71 6.78 -3.83 17.03
C LYS A 71 6.83 -5.21 16.36
N ALA A 72 7.98 -5.88 16.29
CA ALA A 72 8.10 -7.20 15.66
C ALA A 72 7.09 -8.19 16.26
N GLY A 73 6.45 -8.99 15.40
CA GLY A 73 5.41 -9.95 15.77
C GLY A 73 4.00 -9.37 15.93
N THR A 74 3.83 -8.04 16.00
CA THR A 74 2.49 -7.44 16.06
C THR A 74 1.83 -7.38 14.68
N PRO A 75 0.50 -7.56 14.58
CA PRO A 75 -0.23 -7.32 13.34
C PRO A 75 0.01 -5.92 12.79
N THR A 76 0.23 -5.83 11.48
CA THR A 76 0.49 -4.54 10.81
C THR A 76 -0.68 -3.57 10.97
N HIS A 77 -1.91 -4.10 11.11
CA HIS A 77 -3.11 -3.32 11.40
C HIS A 77 -2.93 -2.41 12.63
N ASP A 78 -2.34 -2.93 13.71
CA ASP A 78 -2.12 -2.22 14.97
C ASP A 78 -0.78 -1.48 15.00
N ALA A 79 0.15 -1.89 14.12
CA ALA A 79 1.48 -1.30 14.04
C ALA A 79 1.51 0.01 13.24
N LEU A 80 0.70 0.13 12.19
CA LEU A 80 0.70 1.24 11.24
C LEU A 80 0.33 2.58 11.90
N ALA A 81 1.11 3.60 11.57
CA ALA A 81 0.81 4.97 11.95
C ALA A 81 -0.38 5.52 11.13
N PRO A 82 -1.14 6.50 11.66
CA PRO A 82 -2.33 7.03 10.97
C PRO A 82 -2.05 7.58 9.55
N PHE A 83 -0.89 8.21 9.32
CA PHE A 83 -0.53 8.70 8.00
C PHE A 83 -0.23 7.56 7.00
N GLN A 84 0.24 6.41 7.48
CA GLN A 84 0.50 5.24 6.64
C GLN A 84 -0.82 4.63 6.18
N TRP A 85 -1.79 4.52 7.10
CA TRP A 85 -3.18 4.20 6.77
C TRP A 85 -3.77 5.17 5.76
N PHE A 86 -3.59 6.48 5.97
CA PHE A 86 -4.04 7.49 5.02
C PHE A 86 -3.43 7.28 3.62
N PHE A 87 -2.14 6.96 3.54
CA PHE A 87 -1.49 6.68 2.26
C PHE A 87 -2.06 5.42 1.59
N LEU A 88 -2.20 4.31 2.33
CA LEU A 88 -2.76 3.05 1.81
C LEU A 88 -4.18 3.23 1.26
N VAL A 89 -5.05 3.89 2.01
CA VAL A 89 -6.44 4.15 1.58
C VAL A 89 -6.47 5.03 0.34
N ASN A 90 -5.63 6.07 0.28
CA ASN A 90 -5.55 6.91 -0.91
C ASN A 90 -5.08 6.12 -2.12
N ALA A 91 -4.02 5.33 -1.99
CA ALA A 91 -3.44 4.59 -3.10
C ALA A 91 -4.32 3.43 -3.60
N LEU A 92 -5.02 2.72 -2.71
CA LEU A 92 -5.62 1.42 -3.03
C LEU A 92 -7.16 1.41 -3.10
N CYS A 93 -7.83 2.31 -2.36
CA CYS A 93 -9.28 2.21 -2.15
C CYS A 93 -10.11 3.21 -2.96
N TRP A 94 -9.53 4.29 -3.50
CA TRP A 94 -10.28 5.23 -4.33
C TRP A 94 -10.51 4.67 -5.73
N LYS A 95 -11.77 4.59 -6.16
CA LYS A 95 -12.17 4.09 -7.48
C LYS A 95 -13.13 5.07 -8.18
N TYR A 96 -13.27 4.93 -9.50
CA TYR A 96 -14.22 5.71 -10.30
C TYR A 96 -15.64 5.17 -10.10
N LYS A 97 -16.63 6.03 -9.86
CA LYS A 97 -18.05 5.61 -9.77
C LYS A 97 -18.55 4.99 -11.08
N GLN A 98 -18.16 5.57 -12.22
CA GLN A 98 -18.56 5.09 -13.55
C GLN A 98 -17.86 3.79 -13.96
N ASN A 99 -16.69 3.51 -13.40
CA ASN A 99 -15.95 2.27 -13.63
C ASN A 99 -15.23 1.82 -12.35
N PRO A 100 -15.93 1.09 -11.47
CA PRO A 100 -15.39 0.62 -10.19
C PRO A 100 -14.20 -0.35 -10.30
N ILE A 101 -13.79 -0.76 -11.51
CA ILE A 101 -12.57 -1.56 -11.71
C ILE A 101 -11.33 -0.67 -11.65
N LYS A 102 -11.45 0.60 -12.05
CA LYS A 102 -10.32 1.53 -12.14
C LYS A 102 -10.11 2.26 -10.82
N ARG A 103 -8.86 2.26 -10.33
CA ARG A 103 -8.44 3.15 -9.23
C ARG A 103 -8.29 4.58 -9.72
N ARG A 104 -8.59 5.53 -8.85
CA ARG A 104 -8.38 6.96 -9.09
C ARG A 104 -6.91 7.31 -9.24
N TYR A 105 -6.08 6.79 -8.35
CA TYR A 105 -4.66 7.13 -8.26
C TYR A 105 -3.80 6.00 -8.83
N GLU A 106 -3.43 6.11 -10.10
CA GLU A 106 -2.46 5.20 -10.73
C GLU A 106 -1.02 5.54 -10.32
N LYS A 107 -0.77 6.81 -9.95
CA LYS A 107 0.54 7.31 -9.50
C LYS A 107 0.40 7.88 -8.09
N SER A 108 1.22 7.37 -7.18
CA SER A 108 1.29 7.82 -5.80
C SER A 108 2.73 8.20 -5.44
N VAL A 109 2.91 9.34 -4.78
CA VAL A 109 4.23 9.83 -4.35
C VAL A 109 4.22 10.00 -2.84
N LEU A 110 5.15 9.34 -2.16
CA LEU A 110 5.31 9.41 -0.71
C LEU A 110 6.66 10.04 -0.34
N LEU A 111 6.64 11.28 0.14
CA LEU A 111 7.83 12.00 0.60
C LEU A 111 7.88 11.97 2.13
N ILE A 112 8.73 11.11 2.69
CA ILE A 112 8.86 10.91 4.14
C ILE A 112 10.31 10.96 4.60
N GLY A 113 10.49 11.28 5.89
CA GLY A 113 11.80 11.40 6.51
C GLY A 113 12.56 10.08 6.64
N ARG A 114 13.85 10.19 6.97
CA ARG A 114 14.68 9.02 7.33
C ARG A 114 14.13 8.35 8.60
N LYS A 115 14.29 7.03 8.68
CA LYS A 115 13.84 6.18 9.81
C LYS A 115 12.32 6.15 10.05
N SER A 116 11.50 6.59 9.10
CA SER A 116 10.02 6.56 9.20
C SER A 116 9.37 5.21 8.84
N GLY A 117 10.13 4.11 8.78
CA GLY A 117 9.58 2.79 8.40
C GLY A 117 9.22 2.64 6.91
N LYS A 118 9.85 3.42 6.03
CA LYS A 118 9.54 3.45 4.58
C LYS A 118 9.64 2.08 3.89
N SER A 119 10.71 1.33 4.16
CA SER A 119 10.96 0.06 3.49
C SER A 119 9.91 -0.98 3.86
N PHE A 120 9.51 -1.01 5.14
CA PHE A 120 8.40 -1.84 5.60
C PHE A 120 7.08 -1.45 4.92
N LEU A 121 6.73 -0.16 4.86
CA LEU A 121 5.49 0.28 4.21
C LEU A 121 5.44 -0.13 2.73
N VAL A 122 6.56 0.00 2.02
CA VAL A 122 6.68 -0.45 0.62
C VAL A 122 6.51 -1.97 0.52
N ALA A 123 7.14 -2.75 1.41
CA ALA A 123 6.98 -4.21 1.44
C ALA A 123 5.53 -4.62 1.70
N LEU A 124 4.86 -3.98 2.66
CA LEU A 124 3.44 -4.20 2.94
C LEU A 124 2.56 -3.91 1.72
N ILE A 125 2.82 -2.81 1.01
CA ILE A 125 2.10 -2.46 -0.22
C ILE A 125 2.28 -3.57 -1.27
N PHE A 126 3.50 -4.06 -1.50
CA PHE A 126 3.73 -5.16 -2.44
C PHE A 126 2.97 -6.44 -2.06
N ILE A 127 2.96 -6.81 -0.77
CA ILE A 127 2.24 -7.99 -0.29
C ILE A 127 0.73 -7.83 -0.51
N LEU A 128 0.17 -6.66 -0.17
CA LEU A 128 -1.25 -6.37 -0.39
C LEU A 128 -1.60 -6.45 -1.87
N LEU A 129 -0.82 -5.78 -2.73
CA LEU A 129 -1.02 -5.78 -4.18
C LEU A 129 -0.97 -7.21 -4.75
N LEU A 130 0.02 -8.01 -4.37
CA LEU A 130 0.13 -9.41 -4.78
C LEU A 130 -1.12 -10.25 -4.41
N LEU A 131 -1.82 -9.90 -3.34
CA LEU A 131 -3.01 -10.63 -2.85
C LEU A 131 -4.32 -10.12 -3.44
N ILE A 132 -4.44 -8.83 -3.74
CA ILE A 132 -5.72 -8.20 -4.12
C ILE A 132 -5.85 -7.90 -5.61
N GLU A 133 -4.73 -7.83 -6.34
CA GLU A 133 -4.72 -7.47 -7.76
C GLU A 133 -5.13 -8.65 -8.65
N PRO A 134 -5.55 -8.38 -9.90
CA PRO A 134 -5.95 -9.42 -10.85
C PRO A 134 -4.89 -10.51 -11.04
N GLU A 135 -5.35 -11.69 -11.48
CA GLU A 135 -4.43 -12.80 -11.72
C GLU A 135 -3.35 -12.44 -12.74
N TYR A 136 -2.15 -13.02 -12.55
CA TYR A 136 -0.98 -12.85 -13.42
C TYR A 136 -0.41 -11.42 -13.46
N SER A 137 -0.66 -10.61 -12.44
CA SER A 137 -0.08 -9.26 -12.32
C SER A 137 1.43 -9.30 -12.06
N GLU A 138 2.14 -8.32 -12.61
CA GLU A 138 3.59 -8.17 -12.43
C GLU A 138 3.94 -6.86 -11.71
N PHE A 139 4.71 -7.00 -10.62
CA PHE A 139 5.13 -5.91 -9.75
C PHE A 139 6.64 -5.75 -9.76
N TYR A 140 7.10 -4.50 -9.75
CA TYR A 140 8.52 -4.20 -9.84
C TYR A 140 8.94 -3.14 -8.83
N SER A 141 10.08 -3.36 -8.17
CA SER A 141 10.79 -2.31 -7.44
C SER A 141 12.02 -1.92 -8.26
N VAL A 142 12.14 -0.65 -8.61
CA VAL A 142 13.25 -0.14 -9.42
C VAL A 142 14.10 0.75 -8.54
N ALA A 143 15.41 0.48 -8.48
CA ALA A 143 16.36 1.34 -7.79
C ALA A 143 17.62 1.52 -8.65
N PRO A 144 18.45 2.55 -8.39
CA PRO A 144 19.70 2.76 -9.13
C PRO A 144 20.62 1.53 -9.10
N ASP A 145 20.63 0.80 -7.99
CA ASP A 145 21.41 -0.43 -7.79
C ASP A 145 20.50 -1.63 -7.52
N LYS A 146 20.88 -2.80 -8.02
CA LYS A 146 20.25 -4.08 -7.70
C LYS A 146 20.27 -4.36 -6.21
N GLU A 147 21.34 -4.00 -5.50
CA GLU A 147 21.39 -4.17 -4.04
C GLU A 147 20.27 -3.40 -3.34
N LEU A 148 20.05 -2.14 -3.73
CA LEU A 148 18.98 -1.30 -3.20
C LEU A 148 17.59 -1.87 -3.51
N SER A 149 17.37 -2.35 -4.74
CA SER A 149 16.11 -3.02 -5.10
C SER A 149 15.90 -4.33 -4.31
N SER A 150 16.99 -5.03 -3.97
CA SER A 150 16.95 -6.29 -3.23
C SER A 150 16.62 -6.09 -1.75
N ILE A 151 16.83 -4.90 -1.19
CA ILE A 151 16.39 -4.55 0.18
C ILE A 151 14.88 -4.67 0.29
N VAL A 152 14.12 -4.18 -0.70
CA VAL A 152 12.66 -4.27 -0.71
C VAL A 152 12.22 -5.73 -0.74
N LYS A 153 12.84 -6.55 -1.60
CA LYS A 153 12.56 -7.98 -1.65
C LYS A 153 12.84 -8.69 -0.34
N LYS A 154 13.95 -8.37 0.31
CA LYS A 154 14.28 -8.93 1.63
C LYS A 154 13.22 -8.58 2.66
N GLU A 155 12.73 -7.33 2.68
CA GLU A 155 11.67 -6.93 3.60
C GLU A 155 10.33 -7.61 3.30
N VAL A 156 9.98 -7.79 2.02
CA VAL A 156 8.80 -8.57 1.62
C VAL A 156 8.92 -10.01 2.13
N GLU A 157 10.06 -10.65 1.91
CA GLU A 157 10.32 -12.03 2.37
C GLU A 157 10.23 -12.14 3.89
N GLN A 158 10.90 -11.27 4.63
CA GLN A 158 10.86 -11.25 6.09
C GLN A 158 9.43 -11.01 6.61
N THR A 159 8.69 -10.09 6.01
CA THR A 159 7.30 -9.78 6.38
C THR A 159 6.39 -10.98 6.13
N ILE A 160 6.50 -11.65 4.98
CA ILE A 160 5.73 -12.86 4.69
C ILE A 160 6.05 -13.95 5.72
N THR A 161 7.34 -14.24 5.96
CA THR A 161 7.77 -15.30 6.88
C THR A 161 7.32 -15.06 8.32
N ALA A 162 7.26 -13.80 8.77
CA ALA A 162 6.80 -13.45 10.12
C ALA A 162 5.26 -13.42 10.27
N SER A 163 4.52 -13.43 9.16
CA SER A 163 3.06 -13.30 9.13
C SER A 163 2.34 -14.61 9.46
N HIS A 164 1.02 -14.58 9.62
CA HIS A 164 0.23 -15.77 9.93
C HIS A 164 0.41 -16.89 8.87
N PRO A 165 0.36 -18.19 9.23
CA PRO A 165 0.54 -19.30 8.28
C PRO A 165 -0.41 -19.27 7.07
N SER A 166 -1.60 -18.69 7.23
CA SER A 166 -2.55 -18.50 6.12
C SER A 166 -2.07 -17.51 5.06
N ILE A 167 -1.19 -16.57 5.41
CA ILE A 167 -0.50 -15.66 4.48
C ILE A 167 0.73 -16.38 3.91
N GLN A 168 1.57 -16.98 4.76
CA GLN A 168 2.80 -17.66 4.34
C GLN A 168 2.56 -18.66 3.21
N LYS A 169 1.55 -19.53 3.35
CA LYS A 169 1.24 -20.57 2.36
C LYS A 169 0.83 -20.04 0.98
N GLN A 170 0.50 -18.75 0.88
CA GLN A 170 0.12 -18.12 -0.39
C GLN A 170 1.33 -17.66 -1.18
N PHE A 171 2.54 -17.74 -0.63
CA PHE A 171 3.73 -17.21 -1.28
C PHE A 171 4.79 -18.26 -1.49
N GLN A 172 5.37 -18.24 -2.69
CA GLN A 172 6.60 -18.94 -3.02
C GLN A 172 7.71 -17.92 -3.24
N ILE A 173 8.79 -18.03 -2.48
CA ILE A 173 9.90 -17.09 -2.51
C ILE A 173 11.10 -17.78 -3.13
N THR A 174 11.66 -17.17 -4.18
CA THR A 174 12.90 -17.61 -4.83
C THR A 174 13.96 -16.53 -4.70
N ARG A 175 15.17 -16.78 -5.20
CA ARG A 175 16.23 -15.74 -5.23
C ARG A 175 15.82 -14.53 -6.09
N SER A 176 15.16 -14.76 -7.21
CA SER A 176 14.83 -13.74 -8.21
C SER A 176 13.48 -13.09 -8.02
N GLU A 177 12.50 -13.77 -7.42
CA GLU A 177 11.12 -13.27 -7.34
C GLU A 177 10.38 -13.74 -6.07
N VAL A 178 9.30 -13.02 -5.75
CA VAL A 178 8.25 -13.45 -4.81
C VAL A 178 6.98 -13.68 -5.61
N ARG A 179 6.43 -14.89 -5.57
CA ARG A 179 5.23 -15.28 -6.30
C ARG A 179 4.06 -15.51 -5.35
N CYS A 180 2.92 -14.91 -5.65
CA CYS A 180 1.65 -15.20 -4.99
C CYS A 180 0.99 -16.39 -5.71
N LEU A 181 0.72 -17.48 -5.00
CA LEU A 181 0.07 -18.68 -5.52
C LEU A 181 -1.42 -18.47 -5.76
N LEU A 182 -2.07 -17.61 -4.95
CA LEU A 182 -3.49 -17.29 -5.08
C LEU A 182 -3.80 -16.58 -6.40
N THR A 183 -3.05 -15.53 -6.72
CA THR A 183 -3.28 -14.71 -7.92
C THR A 183 -2.33 -15.06 -9.06
N LYS A 184 -1.36 -15.98 -8.85
CA LYS A 184 -0.27 -16.29 -9.79
C LYS A 184 0.60 -15.07 -10.16
N SER A 185 0.43 -13.96 -9.45
CA SER A 185 1.18 -12.72 -9.62
C SER A 185 2.59 -12.83 -9.08
N LYS A 186 3.50 -11.99 -9.56
CA LYS A 186 4.91 -12.01 -9.15
C LYS A 186 5.47 -10.61 -8.90
N PHE A 187 6.39 -10.52 -7.95
CA PHE A 187 7.18 -9.35 -7.65
C PHE A 187 8.67 -9.61 -7.94
N ILE A 188 9.29 -8.70 -8.70
CA ILE A 188 10.68 -8.81 -9.15
C ILE A 188 11.43 -7.50 -8.84
N PRO A 189 12.54 -7.53 -8.09
CA PRO A 189 13.41 -6.38 -7.92
C PRO A 189 14.27 -6.17 -9.18
N LEU A 190 14.32 -4.93 -9.67
CA LEU A 190 15.05 -4.51 -10.85
C LEU A 190 16.07 -3.41 -10.51
N ALA A 191 17.24 -3.50 -11.13
CA ALA A 191 18.15 -2.37 -11.23
C ALA A 191 17.75 -1.48 -12.40
N ASN A 192 17.94 -0.17 -12.26
CA ASN A 192 17.78 0.77 -13.36
C ASN A 192 18.90 0.53 -14.40
N SER A 193 18.58 -0.22 -15.45
CA SER A 193 19.47 -0.42 -16.61
C SER A 193 18.80 0.14 -17.85
N GLU A 194 19.51 0.96 -18.61
CA GLU A 194 19.00 1.83 -19.69
C GLU A 194 18.20 1.13 -20.81
N ASN A 195 18.21 -0.21 -20.92
CA ASN A 195 17.65 -0.95 -22.06
C ASN A 195 16.69 -2.12 -21.72
N ARG A 196 16.13 -2.23 -20.50
CA ARG A 196 15.32 -3.42 -20.09
C ARG A 196 13.94 -3.13 -19.48
N MET A 197 13.45 -1.90 -19.59
CA MET A 197 12.17 -1.48 -19.03
C MET A 197 11.03 -1.49 -20.07
N ASP A 198 11.33 -1.24 -21.34
CA ASP A 198 10.31 -1.03 -22.40
C ASP A 198 9.49 -2.28 -22.76
N GLY A 199 10.00 -3.48 -22.49
CA GLY A 199 9.30 -4.75 -22.78
C GLY A 199 8.41 -5.28 -21.64
N LYS A 200 8.23 -4.53 -20.54
CA LYS A 200 7.52 -5.01 -19.36
C LYS A 200 6.17 -4.32 -19.19
N HIS A 201 5.10 -5.09 -19.33
CA HIS A 201 3.75 -4.65 -18.95
C HIS A 201 3.64 -4.62 -17.41
N SER A 202 4.18 -3.56 -16.81
CA SER A 202 4.17 -3.36 -15.36
C SER A 202 2.82 -2.81 -14.90
N LEU A 203 2.25 -3.41 -13.85
CA LEU A 203 1.05 -2.87 -13.21
C LEU A 203 1.43 -1.75 -12.24
N ILE A 204 2.47 -1.96 -11.42
CA ILE A 204 2.96 -0.98 -10.44
C ILE A 204 4.49 -1.04 -10.34
N ALA A 205 5.12 0.13 -10.40
CA ALA A 205 6.54 0.33 -10.15
C ALA A 205 6.72 1.25 -8.93
N VAL A 206 7.53 0.81 -7.96
CA VAL A 206 7.97 1.66 -6.84
C VAL A 206 9.43 2.04 -7.08
N ALA A 207 9.71 3.35 -7.09
CA ALA A 207 11.04 3.95 -7.23
C ALA A 207 11.38 4.77 -5.99
#